data_AF-A0A158NQS6-F1
#
_entry.id   AF-A0A158NQS6-F1
#
_cell.length_a   1.000
_cell.length_b   1.000
_cell.length_c   1.000
_cell.angle_alpha   90.00
_cell.angle_beta   90.00
_cell.angle_gamma   90.00
#
_symmetry.space_group_name_H-M   'P 1'
#
loop_
_entity.id
_entity.type
_entity.pdbx_description
1 polymer ?
#
loop_
_entity_poly.entity_id
_entity_poly.type
_entity_poly.pdbx_seq_one_letter_code
_entity_poly.pdbx_strand_id
1 'polypeptide(L)'
;MTIKMASYFGWIAFDLSEVFYPILTKNFVQSKIMTIVLHTVCFCNHMFKFLLINYMCETINTKAKATADILNRLSCVTCDIEIHEIILQFSLRIVHAPLRFCGIGLFQFGFKFLHGFIATVVVIILQAQVNKQKFI
;
A
#
# COMPACT_ATOMS: atom_id res chain seq x y z
N MET A 1 -5.62 6.21 10.97
CA MET A 1 -5.12 5.82 9.63
C MET A 1 -5.84 4.58 9.11
N THR A 2 -5.90 3.52 9.92
CA THR A 2 -6.38 2.18 9.54
C THR A 2 -7.82 2.11 8.98
N ILE A 3 -8.80 2.74 9.63
CA ILE A 3 -10.21 2.72 9.19
C ILE A 3 -10.36 3.42 7.83
N LYS A 4 -9.68 4.56 7.62
CA LYS A 4 -9.68 5.26 6.32
C LYS A 4 -9.09 4.39 5.22
N MET A 5 -8.01 3.66 5.50
CA MET A 5 -7.42 2.73 4.53
C MET A 5 -8.32 1.56 4.20
N ALA A 6 -8.99 0.97 5.21
CA ALA A 6 -9.98 -0.07 4.99
C ALA A 6 -11.13 0.43 4.09
N SER A 7 -11.58 1.68 4.30
CA SER A 7 -12.59 2.29 3.44
C SER A 7 -12.11 2.45 1.99
N TYR A 8 -10.87 2.91 1.75
CA TYR A 8 -10.31 3.00 0.39
C TYR A 8 -10.22 1.64 -0.28
N PHE A 9 -9.83 0.59 0.44
CA PHE A 9 -9.84 -0.77 -0.07
C PHE A 9 -11.24 -1.25 -0.46
N GLY A 10 -12.23 -0.99 0.39
CA GLY A 10 -13.64 -1.29 0.08
C GLY A 10 -14.12 -0.58 -1.18
N TRP A 11 -13.81 0.71 -1.33
CA TRP A 11 -14.14 1.49 -2.52
C TRP A 11 -13.44 0.99 -3.77
N ILE A 12 -12.14 0.66 -3.68
CA ILE A 12 -11.37 0.06 -4.78
C ILE A 12 -12.03 -1.25 -5.24
N ALA A 13 -12.38 -2.15 -4.31
CA ALA A 13 -13.01 -3.43 -4.63
C ALA A 13 -14.42 -3.26 -5.25
N PHE A 14 -15.19 -2.30 -4.76
CA PHE A 14 -16.50 -1.96 -5.27
C PHE A 14 -16.41 -1.40 -6.71
N ASP A 15 -15.55 -0.40 -6.93
CA ASP A 15 -15.36 0.20 -8.26
C ASP A 15 -14.82 -0.84 -9.26
N LEU A 16 -13.91 -1.72 -8.84
CA LEU A 16 -13.44 -2.87 -9.64
C LEU A 16 -14.63 -3.76 -10.06
N SER A 17 -15.50 -4.13 -9.13
CA SER A 17 -16.62 -5.03 -9.41
C SER A 17 -17.60 -4.42 -10.42
N GLU A 18 -17.93 -3.15 -10.26
CA GLU A 18 -18.81 -2.40 -11.16
C GLU A 18 -18.20 -2.21 -12.57
N VAL A 19 -16.88 -2.04 -12.68
CA VAL A 19 -16.20 -1.94 -13.97
C VAL A 19 -16.10 -3.32 -14.65
N PHE A 20 -15.75 -4.38 -13.92
CA PHE A 20 -15.51 -5.71 -14.49
C PHE A 20 -16.81 -6.45 -14.88
N TYR A 21 -17.91 -6.27 -14.15
CA TYR A 21 -19.19 -6.94 -14.43
C TYR A 21 -19.73 -6.71 -15.87
N PRO A 22 -19.85 -5.47 -16.37
CA PRO A 22 -20.30 -5.22 -17.74
C PRO A 22 -19.28 -5.66 -18.79
N ILE A 23 -17.97 -5.56 -18.51
CA ILE A 23 -16.90 -6.03 -19.41
C ILE A 23 -16.97 -7.55 -19.59
N LEU A 24 -17.22 -8.30 -18.51
CA LEU A 24 -17.29 -9.75 -18.55
C LEU A 24 -18.53 -10.23 -19.32
N THR A 25 -19.68 -9.62 -19.05
CA THR A 25 -21.00 -9.98 -19.61
C THR A 25 -21.26 -9.42 -21.02
N LYS A 26 -20.32 -8.66 -21.61
CA LYS A 26 -20.45 -7.98 -22.92
C LYS A 26 -21.71 -7.10 -23.07
N ASN A 27 -22.33 -6.69 -21.96
CA ASN A 27 -23.58 -5.93 -21.94
C ASN A 27 -23.34 -4.42 -21.94
N PHE A 28 -22.77 -3.91 -23.03
CA PHE A 28 -22.49 -2.48 -23.21
C PHE A 28 -23.70 -1.74 -23.76
N VAL A 29 -24.61 -1.34 -22.86
CA VAL A 29 -25.71 -0.42 -23.21
C VAL A 29 -25.19 1.02 -23.11
N GLN A 30 -25.55 1.90 -24.04
CA GLN A 30 -25.07 3.29 -24.10
C GLN A 30 -25.30 4.08 -22.80
N SER A 31 -26.39 3.80 -22.07
CA SER A 31 -26.66 4.39 -20.74
C SER A 31 -25.67 3.95 -19.64
N LYS A 32 -25.01 2.80 -19.80
CA LYS A 32 -24.01 2.28 -18.84
C LYS A 32 -22.61 2.84 -19.07
N ILE A 33 -22.32 3.43 -20.24
CA ILE A 33 -20.98 3.96 -20.56
C ILE A 33 -20.60 5.08 -19.60
N MET A 34 -21.52 6.01 -19.32
CA MET A 34 -21.29 7.11 -18.39
C MET A 34 -20.99 6.59 -16.96
N THR A 35 -21.73 5.58 -16.51
CA THR A 35 -21.52 4.91 -15.22
C THR A 35 -20.15 4.23 -15.16
N ILE A 36 -19.75 3.51 -16.20
CA ILE A 36 -18.43 2.87 -16.29
C ILE A 36 -17.31 3.92 -16.24
N VAL A 37 -17.44 5.03 -16.97
CA VAL A 37 -16.47 6.14 -16.94
C VAL A 37 -16.36 6.73 -15.54
N LEU A 38 -17.49 6.99 -14.88
CA LEU A 38 -17.52 7.52 -13.52
C LEU A 38 -16.80 6.57 -12.54
N HIS A 39 -17.14 5.29 -12.53
CA HIS A 39 -16.47 4.30 -11.66
C HIS A 39 -14.99 4.16 -11.98
N THR A 40 -14.59 4.27 -13.26
CA THR A 40 -13.18 4.24 -13.66
C THR A 40 -12.41 5.45 -13.10
N VAL A 41 -13.00 6.66 -13.16
CA VAL A 41 -12.40 7.87 -12.58
C VAL A 41 -12.30 7.76 -11.06
N CYS A 42 -13.37 7.30 -10.39
CA CYS A 42 -13.39 7.05 -8.95
C CYS A 42 -12.30 6.04 -8.55
N PHE A 43 -12.22 4.92 -9.27
CA PHE A 43 -11.20 3.90 -9.09
C PHE A 43 -9.79 4.49 -9.18
N CYS A 44 -9.49 5.25 -10.23
CA CYS A 44 -8.19 5.91 -10.41
C CYS A 44 -7.85 6.84 -9.25
N ASN A 45 -8.82 7.61 -8.74
CA ASN A 45 -8.62 8.49 -7.59
C ASN A 45 -8.34 7.73 -6.29
N HIS A 46 -9.10 6.66 -6.03
CA HIS A 46 -8.88 5.80 -4.86
C HIS A 46 -7.52 5.09 -4.92
N MET A 47 -7.14 4.59 -6.09
CA MET A 47 -5.83 3.99 -6.35
C MET A 47 -4.68 4.98 -6.17
N PHE A 48 -4.83 6.22 -6.66
CA PHE A 48 -3.81 7.25 -6.47
C PHE A 48 -3.60 7.58 -4.98
N LYS A 49 -4.69 7.74 -4.21
CA LYS A 49 -4.61 7.95 -2.75
C LYS A 49 -3.92 6.78 -2.05
N PHE A 50 -4.26 5.56 -2.43
CA PHE A 50 -3.65 4.35 -1.89
C PHE A 50 -2.14 4.28 -2.18
N LEU A 51 -1.72 4.61 -3.41
CA LEU A 51 -0.31 4.69 -3.80
C LEU A 51 0.46 5.73 -2.99
N LEU A 52 -0.09 6.96 -2.88
CA LEU A 52 0.53 8.04 -2.11
C LEU A 52 0.80 7.64 -0.66
N ILE A 53 -0.15 6.97 -0.01
CA ILE A 53 0.02 6.59 1.39
C ILE A 53 1.08 5.50 1.54
N ASN A 54 1.10 4.50 0.66
CA ASN A 54 2.17 3.50 0.68
C ASN A 54 3.55 4.11 0.42
N TYR A 55 3.64 5.07 -0.51
CA TYR A 55 4.86 5.83 -0.80
C TYR A 55 5.32 6.64 0.43
N MET A 56 4.41 7.33 1.10
CA MET A 56 4.71 8.06 2.34
C MET A 56 5.18 7.12 3.45
N CYS A 57 4.51 5.99 3.65
CA CYS A 57 4.90 4.98 4.64
C CYS A 57 6.32 4.46 4.38
N GLU A 58 6.65 4.14 3.13
CA GLU A 58 8.00 3.70 2.77
C GLU A 58 9.05 4.81 2.98
N THR A 59 8.72 6.03 2.57
CA THR A 59 9.63 7.19 2.71
C THR A 59 9.91 7.48 4.19
N ILE A 60 8.90 7.40 5.05
CA ILE A 60 9.09 7.64 6.48
C ILE A 60 9.88 6.49 7.10
N ASN A 61 9.58 5.24 6.74
CA ASN A 61 10.32 4.07 7.23
C ASN A 61 11.80 4.10 6.82
N THR A 62 12.10 4.45 5.57
CA THR A 62 13.48 4.57 5.07
C THR A 62 14.24 5.71 5.77
N LYS A 63 13.59 6.87 5.96
CA LYS A 63 14.18 7.98 6.74
C LYS A 63 14.42 7.60 8.19
N ALA A 64 13.47 6.95 8.86
CA ALA A 64 13.62 6.50 10.25
C ALA A 64 14.79 5.51 10.39
N LYS A 65 14.96 4.60 9.42
CA LYS A 65 16.10 3.68 9.37
C LYS A 65 17.44 4.40 9.18
N ALA A 66 17.49 5.41 8.31
CA ALA A 66 18.69 6.23 8.12
C ALA A 66 19.05 7.02 9.39
N THR A 67 18.04 7.57 10.08
CA THR A 67 18.24 8.24 11.38
C THR A 67 18.81 7.28 12.42
N ALA A 68 18.32 6.04 12.48
CA ALA A 68 18.87 5.01 13.37
C ALA A 68 20.35 4.70 13.06
N ASP A 69 20.73 4.61 11.79
CA ASP A 69 22.12 4.37 11.39
C ASP A 69 23.05 5.51 11.81
N ILE A 70 22.62 6.77 11.59
CA ILE A 70 23.37 7.96 12.00
C ILE A 70 23.54 7.99 13.52
N LEU A 71 22.45 7.72 14.26
CA LEU A 71 22.47 7.73 15.71
C LEU A 71 23.38 6.64 16.28
N ASN A 72 23.37 5.46 15.68
CA ASN A 72 24.27 4.37 16.04
C ASN A 72 25.74 4.78 15.85
N ARG A 73 26.08 5.43 14.73
CA ARG A 73 27.44 5.96 14.49
C ARG A 73 27.82 7.06 15.49
N LEU A 74 26.88 7.95 15.83
CA LEU A 74 27.11 9.03 16.78
C LEU A 74 27.40 8.51 18.18
N SER A 75 26.72 7.43 18.61
CA SER A 75 27.01 6.76 19.88
C SER A 75 28.48 6.35 19.97
N CYS A 76 29.07 5.80 18.90
CA CYS A 76 30.47 5.39 18.92
C CYS A 76 31.48 6.55 19.04
N VAL A 77 31.08 7.81 18.81
CA VAL A 77 31.98 8.97 18.79
C VAL A 77 31.80 9.86 20.03
N THR A 78 30.68 9.75 20.75
CA THR A 78 30.34 10.66 21.85
C THR A 78 31.08 10.26 23.13
N CYS A 79 31.90 11.16 23.70
CA CYS A 79 32.62 10.93 24.96
C CYS A 79 31.82 11.31 26.22
N ASP A 80 30.71 12.02 26.06
CA ASP A 80 29.80 12.35 27.14
C ASP A 80 28.93 11.13 27.48
N ILE A 81 29.07 10.61 28.70
CA ILE A 81 28.46 9.36 29.16
C ILE A 81 26.93 9.47 29.19
N GLU A 82 26.40 10.64 29.58
CA GLU A 82 24.96 10.85 29.74
C GLU A 82 24.27 10.97 28.36
N ILE A 83 24.89 11.72 27.45
CA ILE A 83 24.43 11.83 26.05
C ILE A 83 24.57 10.48 25.33
N HIS A 84 25.67 9.75 25.56
CA HIS A 84 25.89 8.43 25.00
C HIS A 84 24.78 7.44 25.40
N GLU A 85 24.42 7.42 26.68
CA GLU A 85 23.38 6.52 27.20
C GLU A 85 21.99 6.83 26.61
N ILE A 86 21.63 8.12 26.48
CA ILE A 86 20.38 8.55 25.84
C ILE A 86 20.33 8.12 24.36
N ILE A 87 21.43 8.34 23.64
CA ILE A 87 21.57 7.94 22.22
C ILE A 87 21.43 6.42 22.08
N LEU A 88 22.09 5.64 22.95
CA LEU A 88 22.06 4.19 22.92
C LEU A 88 20.64 3.65 23.18
N GLN A 89 19.95 4.18 24.19
CA GLN A 89 18.56 3.83 24.52
C GLN A 89 17.60 4.12 23.35
N PHE A 90 17.73 5.29 22.73
CA PHE A 90 16.88 5.67 21.60
C PHE A 90 17.17 4.83 20.35
N SER A 91 18.45 4.57 20.08
CA SER A 91 18.89 3.72 18.95
C SER A 91 18.41 2.28 19.13
N LEU A 92 18.59 1.70 20.33
CA LEU A 92 18.09 0.38 20.69
C LEU A 92 16.58 0.27 20.46
N ARG A 93 15.81 1.30 20.84
CA ARG A 93 14.36 1.31 20.67
C ARG A 93 13.95 1.35 19.20
N ILE A 94 14.63 2.12 18.36
CA ILE A 94 14.34 2.17 16.92
C ILE A 94 14.77 0.87 16.21
N VAL A 95 15.90 0.27 16.61
CA VAL A 95 16.39 -0.98 16.03
C VAL A 95 15.49 -2.16 16.42
N HIS A 96 15.08 -2.26 17.68
CA HIS A 96 14.24 -3.37 18.17
C HIS A 96 12.76 -3.20 17.78
N ALA A 97 12.26 -1.98 17.67
CA ALA A 97 10.91 -1.68 17.21
C ALA A 97 10.97 -0.76 15.99
N PRO A 98 11.38 -1.28 14.81
CA PRO A 98 11.41 -0.48 13.60
C PRO A 98 10.02 0.06 13.30
N LEU A 99 9.96 1.29 12.78
CA LEU A 99 8.71 1.98 12.51
C LEU A 99 7.95 1.27 11.38
N ARG A 100 7.00 0.40 11.74
CA ARG A 100 6.16 -0.32 10.79
C ARG A 100 4.77 0.29 10.73
N PHE A 101 4.39 0.76 9.55
CA PHE A 101 3.02 1.17 9.29
C PHE A 101 2.20 -0.08 8.95
N CYS A 102 1.40 -0.56 9.91
CA CYS A 102 0.57 -1.75 9.71
C CYS A 102 -0.92 -1.39 9.59
N GLY A 103 -1.60 -2.02 8.62
CA GLY A 103 -3.06 -2.00 8.52
C GLY A 103 -3.66 -3.12 9.39
N ILE A 104 -4.31 -2.77 10.50
CA ILE A 104 -4.99 -3.71 11.43
C ILE A 104 -4.02 -4.79 11.99
N GLY A 105 -2.70 -4.63 11.83
CA GLY A 105 -1.71 -5.66 12.15
C GLY A 105 -1.64 -6.83 11.14
N LEU A 106 -2.45 -6.81 10.07
CA LEU A 106 -2.54 -7.88 9.08
C LEU A 106 -1.52 -7.72 7.94
N PHE A 107 -1.22 -6.48 7.56
CA PHE A 107 -0.31 -6.18 6.46
C PHE A 107 0.51 -4.92 6.76
N GLN A 108 1.75 -4.90 6.28
CA GLN A 108 2.64 -3.75 6.40
C GLN A 108 2.57 -2.91 5.12
N PHE A 109 2.26 -1.62 5.25
CA PHE A 109 2.29 -0.67 4.14
C PHE A 109 3.73 -0.42 3.66
N GLY A 110 3.88 -0.22 2.35
CA GLY A 110 5.16 -0.02 1.69
C GLY A 110 5.21 -0.64 0.30
N PHE A 111 6.35 -0.55 -0.38
CA PHE A 111 6.46 -1.02 -1.77
C PHE A 111 6.29 -2.54 -1.91
N LYS A 112 6.68 -3.31 -0.89
CA LYS A 112 6.45 -4.78 -0.87
C LYS A 112 4.97 -5.13 -0.96
N PHE A 113 4.13 -4.40 -0.23
CA PHE A 113 2.68 -4.62 -0.24
C PHE A 113 2.05 -4.18 -1.57
N LEU A 114 2.48 -3.03 -2.12
CA LEU A 114 2.05 -2.58 -3.44
C LEU A 114 2.36 -3.61 -4.54
N HIS A 115 3.58 -4.13 -4.55
CA HIS A 115 3.99 -5.15 -5.52
C HIS A 115 3.13 -6.42 -5.41
N GLY A 116 2.90 -6.92 -4.18
CA GLY A 116 2.03 -8.07 -3.95
C GLY A 116 0.59 -7.84 -4.39
N PHE A 117 0.05 -6.64 -4.13
CA PHE A 117 -1.30 -6.27 -4.56
C PHE A 117 -1.43 -6.26 -6.09
N ILE A 118 -0.51 -5.60 -6.79
CA ILE A 118 -0.50 -5.53 -8.26
C ILE A 118 -0.37 -6.94 -8.85
N ALA A 119 0.56 -7.76 -8.34
CA ALA A 119 0.73 -9.13 -8.81
C ALA A 119 -0.55 -9.96 -8.66
N THR A 120 -1.25 -9.82 -7.52
CA THR A 120 -2.52 -10.53 -7.27
C THR A 120 -3.59 -10.11 -8.26
N VAL A 121 -3.76 -8.79 -8.49
CA VAL A 121 -4.74 -8.27 -9.46
C VAL A 121 -4.43 -8.77 -10.87
N VAL A 122 -3.16 -8.73 -11.29
CA VAL A 122 -2.73 -9.25 -12.61
C VAL A 122 -3.03 -10.74 -12.75
N VAL A 123 -2.75 -11.54 -11.72
CA VAL A 123 -3.05 -12.98 -11.71
C VAL A 123 -4.55 -13.24 -11.83
N ILE A 124 -5.39 -12.48 -11.11
CA ILE A 124 -6.85 -12.61 -11.21
C ILE A 124 -7.34 -12.28 -12.62
N ILE A 125 -6.80 -11.21 -13.23
CA ILE A 125 -7.14 -10.82 -14.61
C ILE A 125 -6.73 -11.93 -15.59
N LEU A 126 -5.51 -12.46 -15.48
CA LEU A 126 -5.02 -13.55 -16.34
C LEU A 126 -5.89 -14.81 -16.21
N GLN A 127 -6.23 -15.21 -14.99
CA GLN A 127 -7.13 -16.36 -14.77
C GLN A 127 -8.52 -16.13 -15.36
N ALA A 128 -9.07 -14.92 -15.24
CA ALA A 128 -10.34 -14.56 -15.85
C ALA A 128 -10.31 -14.64 -17.39
N GLN A 129 -9.20 -14.25 -18.02
CA GLN A 129 -9.00 -14.36 -19.48
C GLN A 129 -8.89 -15.83 -19.92
N VAL A 130 -8.06 -16.63 -19.23
CA VAL A 130 -7.84 -18.06 -19.57
C VAL A 130 -9.12 -18.86 -19.40
N ASN A 131 -9.89 -18.63 -18.33
CA ASN A 131 -11.19 -19.30 -18.17
C ASN A 131 -12.16 -18.92 -19.29
N LYS A 132 -12.13 -17.67 -19.78
CA LYS A 132 -12.97 -17.27 -20.92
C LYS A 132 -12.66 -18.04 -22.20
N GLN A 133 -11.39 -18.39 -22.44
CA GLN A 133 -10.96 -19.19 -23.60
C GLN A 133 -11.35 -20.67 -23.51
N LYS A 134 -11.54 -21.23 -22.31
CA LYS A 134 -11.98 -22.64 -22.16
C LYS A 134 -13.46 -22.87 -22.47
N PHE A 135 -14.27 -21.82 -22.56
CA PHE A 135 -15.72 -21.87 -22.79
C PHE A 135 -16.15 -21.36 -24.17
N ILE A 136 -15.20 -21.07 -25.07
CA ILE A 136 -15.42 -20.78 -26.50
C ILE A 136 -14.88 -21.96 -27.30
#